data_AF-A0A3B9U8H6-F1
#
_entry.id   AF-A0A3B9U8H6-F1
#
_cell.length_a   1.000
_cell.length_b   1.000
_cell.length_c   1.000
_cell.angle_alpha   90.00
_cell.angle_beta   90.00
_cell.angle_gamma   90.00
#
_symmetry.space_group_name_H-M   'P 1'
#
loop_
_entity.id
_entity.type
_entity.pdbx_description
1 polymer ?
#
loop_
_entity_poly.entity_id
_entity_poly.type
_entity_poly.pdbx_seq_one_letter_code
_entity_poly.pdbx_strand_id
1 'polypeptide(L)'
;MKYIKLFMLLAVTAFFAACSDDDASWNTNADVTVEMGKTEVKVKEGVGLFNVPIVVNGETTAPVRVHVSMRESGSNPAKKDVNYMVTDTTIIVSDGAGKVEIKTVDDDEINENRTFEVYIVSADGAKVGTNSSTSVVLRDNDSEFYEKLQGVWKMKCVTTKGAAQEWSVTVTGGDEESEDYNHYLYVSGMMGYDWTMAVLKYDYDKATKQGSLAFDELGGYKFANGVSFGLGNDPNYVCLYQSTSQGLTTEPIDGSWSADFKTVTFDPDKVLAGAIFGADGTFMRAAWFQVKSITMTR
;
A
#
# COMPACT_ATOMS: atom_id res chain seq x y z
N MET A 1 64.09 -10.45 -51.82
CA MET A 1 62.98 -10.07 -50.92
C MET A 1 61.65 -9.95 -51.70
N LYS A 2 61.09 -11.07 -52.19
CA LYS A 2 59.83 -11.04 -52.99
C LYS A 2 58.72 -11.98 -52.52
N TYR A 3 58.94 -12.77 -51.46
CA TYR A 3 57.95 -13.74 -50.96
C TYR A 3 57.48 -13.49 -49.52
N ILE A 4 58.07 -12.54 -48.80
CA ILE A 4 57.68 -12.20 -47.42
C ILE A 4 56.38 -11.38 -47.36
N LYS A 5 56.03 -10.65 -48.43
CA LYS A 5 54.78 -9.87 -48.48
C LYS A 5 53.54 -10.71 -48.81
N LEU A 6 53.71 -11.87 -49.45
CA LEU A 6 52.58 -12.72 -49.85
C LEU A 6 52.09 -13.62 -48.71
N PHE A 7 52.98 -14.03 -47.79
CA PHE A 7 52.61 -14.80 -46.60
C PHE A 7 51.98 -13.96 -45.48
N MET A 8 52.25 -12.65 -45.41
CA MET A 8 51.55 -11.75 -44.47
C MET A 8 50.13 -11.38 -44.92
N LEU A 9 49.84 -11.41 -46.22
CA LEU A 9 48.51 -11.02 -46.73
C LEU A 9 47.47 -12.15 -46.61
N LEU A 10 47.91 -13.42 -46.60
CA LEU A 10 47.03 -14.58 -46.37
C LEU A 10 46.76 -14.86 -44.89
N ALA A 11 47.60 -14.34 -43.98
CA ALA A 11 47.45 -14.50 -42.53
C ALA A 11 46.47 -13.48 -41.91
N VAL A 12 46.16 -12.38 -42.60
CA VAL A 12 45.26 -11.32 -42.07
C VAL A 12 43.79 -11.57 -42.43
N THR A 13 43.50 -12.38 -43.45
CA THR A 13 42.12 -12.79 -43.79
C THR A 13 41.57 -13.93 -42.92
N ALA A 14 42.43 -14.61 -42.14
CA ALA A 14 42.01 -15.69 -41.24
C ALA A 14 41.62 -15.21 -39.82
N PHE A 15 41.82 -13.92 -39.50
CA PHE A 15 41.47 -13.36 -38.18
C PHE A 15 40.12 -12.62 -38.13
N PHE A 16 39.37 -12.58 -39.23
CA PHE A 16 38.00 -12.02 -39.25
C PHE A 16 36.90 -13.09 -39.24
N ALA A 17 37.25 -14.37 -39.07
CA ALA A 17 36.31 -15.50 -39.01
C ALA A 17 36.32 -16.22 -37.64
N ALA A 18 36.58 -15.49 -36.55
CA ALA A 18 36.60 -16.03 -35.19
C ALA A 18 35.79 -15.19 -34.18
N CYS A 19 34.75 -14.50 -34.65
CA CYS A 19 33.72 -13.86 -33.81
C CYS A 19 32.36 -13.91 -34.55
N SER A 20 31.96 -15.09 -35.04
CA SER A 20 30.58 -15.31 -35.50
C SER A 20 30.01 -16.64 -35.00
N ASP A 21 30.39 -17.09 -33.81
CA ASP A 21 29.67 -18.13 -33.10
C ASP A 21 28.93 -17.47 -31.93
N ASP A 22 27.83 -16.81 -32.27
CA ASP A 22 26.80 -16.39 -31.31
C ASP A 22 25.75 -17.52 -31.10
N ASP A 23 26.13 -18.77 -31.38
CA ASP A 23 25.35 -19.95 -31.01
C ASP A 23 25.64 -20.29 -29.54
N ALA A 24 25.17 -19.44 -28.63
CA ALA A 24 25.08 -19.82 -27.23
C ALA A 24 24.30 -21.14 -27.15
N SER A 25 24.92 -22.19 -26.59
CA SER A 25 24.27 -23.49 -26.45
C SER A 25 23.13 -23.39 -25.44
N TRP A 26 21.88 -23.56 -25.88
CA TRP A 26 20.69 -23.60 -25.02
C TRP A 26 20.48 -24.98 -24.43
N ASN A 27 19.70 -25.05 -23.35
CA ASN A 27 19.27 -26.33 -22.78
C ASN A 27 18.63 -27.21 -23.87
N THR A 28 18.90 -28.51 -23.84
CA THR A 28 18.36 -29.48 -24.82
C THR A 28 17.42 -30.50 -24.19
N ASN A 29 17.28 -30.48 -22.85
CA ASN A 29 16.40 -31.41 -22.15
C ASN A 29 14.92 -31.08 -22.41
N ALA A 30 14.20 -32.04 -22.98
CA ALA A 30 12.81 -31.88 -23.44
C ALA A 30 11.78 -31.79 -22.30
N ASP A 31 12.14 -32.17 -21.08
CA ASP A 31 11.26 -32.16 -19.90
C ASP A 31 11.35 -30.84 -19.11
N VAL A 32 12.27 -29.95 -19.51
CA VAL A 32 12.38 -28.62 -18.89
C VAL A 32 11.21 -27.75 -19.32
N THR A 33 10.58 -27.11 -18.35
CA THR A 33 9.47 -26.17 -18.56
C THR A 33 9.81 -24.80 -18.01
N VAL A 34 9.20 -23.76 -18.57
CA VAL A 34 9.27 -22.41 -18.05
C VAL A 34 7.88 -21.84 -17.81
N GLU A 35 7.70 -21.22 -16.65
CA GLU A 35 6.44 -20.66 -16.19
C GLU A 35 6.67 -19.30 -15.53
N MET A 36 5.62 -18.50 -15.42
CA MET A 36 5.60 -17.36 -14.53
C MET A 36 5.60 -17.84 -13.07
N GLY A 37 6.36 -17.19 -12.21
CA GLY A 37 6.49 -17.60 -10.80
C GLY A 37 5.32 -17.18 -9.91
N LYS A 38 4.46 -16.28 -10.40
CA LYS A 38 3.24 -15.81 -9.72
C LYS A 38 2.10 -15.66 -10.72
N THR A 39 0.87 -15.84 -10.26
CA THR A 39 -0.33 -15.53 -11.06
C THR A 39 -0.71 -14.05 -10.97
N GLU A 40 -0.39 -13.39 -9.85
CA GLU A 40 -0.67 -11.98 -9.62
C GLU A 40 0.49 -11.26 -8.90
N VAL A 41 0.73 -10.01 -9.27
CA VAL A 41 1.62 -9.05 -8.60
C VAL A 41 0.89 -7.72 -8.43
N LYS A 42 0.80 -7.21 -7.20
CA LYS A 42 0.25 -5.88 -6.89
C LYS A 42 1.37 -4.97 -6.45
N VAL A 43 1.47 -3.78 -7.03
CA VAL A 43 2.51 -2.78 -6.72
C VAL A 43 1.93 -1.37 -6.76
N LYS A 44 2.45 -0.46 -5.93
CA LYS A 44 2.12 0.98 -6.01
C LYS A 44 2.90 1.61 -7.18
N GLU A 45 2.35 2.57 -7.90
CA GLU A 45 3.05 3.22 -9.02
C GLU A 45 4.25 4.07 -8.58
N GLY A 46 4.26 4.56 -7.33
CA GLY A 46 5.45 5.17 -6.71
C GLY A 46 6.59 4.22 -6.32
N VAL A 47 6.46 2.89 -6.52
CA VAL A 47 7.51 1.93 -6.10
C VAL A 47 8.79 2.03 -6.95
N GLY A 48 8.67 2.51 -8.19
CA GLY A 48 9.74 2.50 -9.17
C GLY A 48 9.97 1.10 -9.74
N LEU A 49 11.08 0.45 -9.36
CA LEU A 49 11.47 -0.85 -9.93
C LEU A 49 10.86 -2.03 -9.16
N PHE A 50 10.25 -2.96 -9.88
CA PHE A 50 9.80 -4.24 -9.34
C PHE A 50 10.06 -5.40 -10.32
N ASN A 51 9.94 -6.62 -9.82
CA ASN A 51 10.24 -7.83 -10.59
C ASN A 51 9.01 -8.73 -10.68
N VAL A 52 8.76 -9.23 -11.89
CA VAL A 52 7.82 -10.33 -12.14
C VAL A 52 8.63 -11.61 -12.31
N PRO A 53 8.47 -12.62 -11.43
CA PRO A 53 9.32 -13.80 -11.42
C PRO A 53 8.98 -14.76 -12.57
N ILE A 54 10.01 -15.43 -13.09
CA ILE A 54 9.94 -16.56 -14.01
C ILE A 54 10.61 -17.75 -13.33
N VAL A 55 10.06 -18.95 -13.49
CA VAL A 55 10.61 -20.18 -12.92
C VAL A 55 10.83 -21.18 -14.05
N VAL A 56 12.01 -21.79 -14.06
CA VAL A 56 12.36 -22.92 -14.93
C VAL A 56 12.39 -24.18 -14.08
N ASN A 57 11.55 -25.16 -14.45
CA ASN A 57 11.44 -26.43 -13.75
C ASN A 57 12.10 -27.54 -14.57
N GLY A 58 12.75 -28.48 -13.90
CA GLY A 58 13.48 -29.61 -14.50
C GLY A 58 14.99 -29.42 -14.48
N GLU A 59 15.72 -30.49 -14.77
CA GLU A 59 17.20 -30.46 -14.82
C GLU A 59 17.68 -29.82 -16.12
N THR A 60 18.38 -28.69 -16.01
CA THR A 60 18.94 -27.94 -17.13
C THR A 60 20.39 -28.34 -17.39
N THR A 61 20.75 -28.48 -18.66
CA THR A 61 22.14 -28.74 -19.10
C THR A 61 22.87 -27.48 -19.55
N ALA A 62 22.13 -26.40 -19.79
CA ALA A 62 22.59 -25.08 -20.18
C ALA A 62 21.49 -24.03 -19.88
N PRO A 63 21.71 -22.72 -20.09
CA PRO A 63 20.68 -21.71 -19.88
C PRO A 63 19.43 -21.89 -20.75
N VAL A 64 18.31 -21.34 -20.28
CA VAL A 64 17.06 -21.19 -21.02
C VAL A 64 16.89 -19.73 -21.40
N ARG A 65 16.51 -19.46 -22.65
CA ARG A 65 16.17 -18.10 -23.11
C ARG A 65 14.66 -17.98 -23.18
N VAL A 66 14.09 -17.00 -22.49
CA VAL A 66 12.65 -16.79 -22.37
C VAL A 66 12.27 -15.49 -23.05
N HIS A 67 11.33 -15.55 -23.98
CA HIS A 67 10.78 -14.36 -24.62
C HIS A 67 9.45 -14.02 -23.97
N VAL A 68 9.36 -12.82 -23.40
CA VAL A 68 8.16 -12.30 -22.76
C VAL A 68 7.57 -11.14 -23.54
N SER A 69 6.29 -10.89 -23.34
CA SER A 69 5.61 -9.71 -23.85
C SER A 69 4.56 -9.25 -22.85
N MET A 70 4.02 -8.05 -23.07
CA MET A 70 3.02 -7.44 -22.21
C MET A 70 1.79 -7.10 -23.03
N ARG A 71 0.61 -7.22 -22.43
CA ARG A 71 -0.66 -6.79 -23.02
C ARG A 71 -1.52 -6.06 -22.01
N GLU A 72 -2.27 -5.09 -22.50
CA GLU A 72 -3.31 -4.41 -21.74
C GLU A 72 -4.35 -5.42 -21.25
N SER A 73 -4.82 -5.26 -20.00
CA SER A 73 -5.83 -6.14 -19.40
C SER A 73 -6.78 -5.36 -18.48
N GLY A 74 -7.90 -5.97 -18.11
CA GLY A 74 -8.90 -5.39 -17.20
C GLY A 74 -9.70 -4.23 -17.81
N SER A 75 -10.48 -3.55 -16.97
CA SER A 75 -11.36 -2.43 -17.36
C SER A 75 -10.62 -1.09 -17.48
N ASN A 76 -9.51 -0.93 -16.76
CA ASN A 76 -8.65 0.24 -16.79
C ASN A 76 -7.21 -0.20 -17.10
N PRO A 77 -6.85 -0.42 -18.37
CA PRO A 77 -5.56 -1.01 -18.71
C PRO A 77 -4.40 -0.04 -18.44
N ALA A 78 -3.29 -0.60 -17.93
CA ALA A 78 -2.01 0.08 -17.89
C ALA A 78 -1.33 0.00 -19.27
N LYS A 79 -0.80 1.13 -19.73
CA LYS A 79 -0.16 1.23 -21.05
C LYS A 79 1.36 1.25 -20.91
N LYS A 80 2.03 0.42 -21.73
CA LYS A 80 3.49 0.44 -21.84
C LYS A 80 3.96 1.83 -22.31
N ASP A 81 5.07 2.29 -21.75
CA ASP A 81 5.70 3.59 -21.99
C ASP A 81 4.87 4.80 -21.53
N VAL A 82 3.76 4.54 -20.83
CA VAL A 82 2.92 5.56 -20.18
C VAL A 82 2.83 5.30 -18.68
N ASN A 83 2.38 4.10 -18.28
CA ASN A 83 2.23 3.73 -16.86
C ASN A 83 3.36 2.81 -16.37
N TYR A 84 4.06 2.14 -17.29
CA TYR A 84 5.21 1.29 -16.97
C TYR A 84 6.18 1.18 -18.14
N MET A 85 7.45 0.91 -17.83
CA MET A 85 8.52 0.62 -18.76
C MET A 85 9.10 -0.77 -18.46
N VAL A 86 9.53 -1.49 -19.47
CA VAL A 86 10.13 -2.83 -19.32
C VAL A 86 11.58 -2.77 -19.74
N THR A 87 12.47 -3.25 -18.87
CA THR A 87 13.92 -3.17 -19.12
C THR A 87 14.34 -4.11 -20.24
N ASP A 88 13.85 -5.35 -20.25
CA ASP A 88 14.15 -6.36 -21.28
C ASP A 88 12.97 -7.32 -21.46
N THR A 89 12.80 -7.81 -22.68
CA THR A 89 11.80 -8.82 -23.05
C THR A 89 12.42 -10.19 -23.37
N THR A 90 13.76 -10.29 -23.38
CA THR A 90 14.49 -11.54 -23.55
C THR A 90 15.26 -11.85 -22.27
N ILE A 91 14.77 -12.82 -21.50
CA ILE A 91 15.33 -13.17 -20.19
C ILE A 91 16.16 -14.45 -20.32
N ILE A 92 17.44 -14.39 -19.94
CA ILE A 92 18.30 -15.57 -19.87
C ILE A 92 18.25 -16.10 -18.44
N VAL A 93 17.83 -17.36 -18.28
CA VAL A 93 17.71 -18.05 -17.00
C VAL A 93 18.76 -19.14 -16.92
N SER A 94 19.72 -19.00 -15.98
CA SER A 94 20.82 -19.95 -15.81
C SER A 94 20.73 -20.79 -14.54
N ASP A 95 19.94 -20.36 -13.56
CA ASP A 95 19.87 -20.92 -12.20
C ASP A 95 18.44 -21.28 -11.77
N GLY A 96 17.58 -21.63 -12.73
CA GLY A 96 16.20 -22.04 -12.46
C GLY A 96 15.22 -20.89 -12.16
N ALA A 97 15.71 -19.65 -11.95
CA ALA A 97 14.87 -18.48 -11.69
C ALA A 97 15.25 -17.31 -12.59
N GLY A 98 14.24 -16.69 -13.20
CA GLY A 98 14.36 -15.48 -13.99
C GLY A 98 13.51 -14.36 -13.42
N LYS A 99 13.69 -13.16 -13.96
CA LYS A 99 12.85 -12.01 -13.63
C LYS A 99 12.65 -11.11 -14.85
N VAL A 100 11.44 -10.62 -15.01
CA VAL A 100 11.15 -9.46 -15.86
C VAL A 100 11.19 -8.25 -14.95
N GLU A 101 12.15 -7.37 -15.18
CA GLU A 101 12.26 -6.10 -14.46
C GLU A 101 11.38 -5.05 -15.14
N ILE A 102 10.52 -4.43 -14.33
CA ILE A 102 9.56 -3.43 -14.77
C ILE A 102 9.72 -2.21 -13.89
N LYS A 103 9.72 -1.04 -14.52
CA LYS A 103 9.69 0.26 -13.85
C LYS A 103 8.30 0.85 -13.97
N THR A 104 7.68 1.21 -12.86
CA THR A 104 6.45 2.01 -12.86
C THR A 104 6.74 3.46 -13.24
N VAL A 105 5.79 4.10 -13.90
CA VAL A 105 5.81 5.55 -14.15
C VAL A 105 4.81 6.15 -13.19
N ASP A 106 5.33 6.90 -12.23
CA ASP A 106 4.58 7.64 -11.22
C ASP A 106 4.07 8.95 -11.84
N ASP A 107 2.84 9.33 -11.55
CA ASP A 107 2.29 10.65 -11.86
C ASP A 107 1.76 11.33 -10.59
N ASP A 108 0.98 12.42 -10.73
CA ASP A 108 0.32 13.09 -9.60
C ASP A 108 -1.22 13.00 -9.76
N GLU A 109 -1.71 12.12 -10.64
CA GLU A 109 -3.11 11.98 -11.00
C GLU A 109 -3.77 10.80 -10.27
N ILE A 110 -4.62 11.14 -9.29
CA ILE A 110 -5.53 10.19 -8.65
C ILE A 110 -6.33 9.39 -9.68
N ASN A 111 -6.03 8.10 -9.76
CA ASN A 111 -6.57 7.16 -10.72
C ASN A 111 -7.13 5.89 -10.03
N GLU A 112 -8.00 5.19 -10.76
CA GLU A 112 -8.36 3.80 -10.41
C GLU A 112 -7.19 2.87 -10.71
N ASN A 113 -7.13 1.72 -10.03
CA ASN A 113 -6.10 0.71 -10.27
C ASN A 113 -6.03 0.38 -11.77
N ARG A 114 -4.80 0.25 -12.28
CA ARG A 114 -4.54 -0.12 -13.67
C ARG A 114 -3.99 -1.53 -13.77
N THR A 115 -4.35 -2.24 -14.83
CA THR A 115 -3.93 -3.65 -15.00
C THR A 115 -3.27 -3.92 -16.34
N PHE A 116 -2.25 -4.76 -16.34
CA PHE A 116 -1.68 -5.36 -17.54
C PHE A 116 -1.22 -6.78 -17.25
N GLU A 117 -0.97 -7.58 -18.28
CA GLU A 117 -0.43 -8.93 -18.13
C GLU A 117 0.99 -9.00 -18.70
N VAL A 118 1.88 -9.68 -17.97
CA VAL A 118 3.18 -10.14 -18.47
C VAL A 118 3.02 -11.61 -18.83
N TYR A 119 3.39 -12.01 -20.04
CA TYR A 119 3.22 -13.39 -20.50
C TYR A 119 4.41 -13.89 -21.30
N ILE A 120 4.64 -15.20 -21.22
CA ILE A 120 5.67 -15.91 -21.98
C ILE A 120 5.16 -16.16 -23.40
N VAL A 121 5.87 -15.64 -24.40
CA VAL A 121 5.58 -15.84 -25.82
C VAL A 121 6.17 -17.17 -26.29
N SER A 122 7.43 -17.41 -25.94
CA SER A 122 8.18 -18.61 -26.32
C SER A 122 9.41 -18.78 -25.42
N ALA A 123 10.05 -19.94 -25.51
CA ALA A 123 11.33 -20.19 -24.86
C ALA A 123 12.21 -21.10 -25.71
N ASP A 124 13.51 -20.79 -25.75
CA ASP A 124 14.53 -21.67 -26.31
C ASP A 124 15.11 -22.51 -25.17
N GLY A 125 15.10 -23.82 -25.37
CA GLY A 125 15.58 -24.80 -24.40
C GLY A 125 14.61 -25.14 -23.27
N ALA A 126 13.35 -24.74 -23.37
CA ALA A 126 12.28 -25.20 -22.47
C ALA A 126 10.93 -25.18 -23.19
N LYS A 127 9.95 -25.93 -22.68
CA LYS A 127 8.54 -25.80 -23.08
C LYS A 127 7.85 -24.75 -22.21
N VAL A 128 6.97 -23.94 -22.78
CA VAL A 128 6.12 -23.05 -21.97
C VAL A 128 5.13 -23.92 -21.18
N GLY A 129 5.10 -23.75 -19.86
CA GLY A 129 4.22 -24.47 -18.97
C GLY A 129 2.81 -23.90 -18.89
N THR A 130 2.04 -24.34 -17.90
CA THR A 130 0.62 -23.99 -17.76
C THR A 130 0.45 -22.57 -17.27
N ASN A 131 1.25 -22.16 -16.27
CA ASN A 131 1.22 -20.79 -15.77
C ASN A 131 2.06 -19.87 -16.67
N SER A 132 1.50 -19.45 -17.79
CA SER A 132 2.21 -18.68 -18.82
C SER A 132 2.08 -17.15 -18.69
N SER A 133 1.30 -16.66 -17.72
CA SER A 133 1.06 -15.22 -17.53
C SER A 133 0.92 -14.81 -16.07
N THR A 134 1.36 -13.59 -15.75
CA THR A 134 1.12 -12.91 -14.47
C THR A 134 0.29 -11.66 -14.72
N SER A 135 -0.82 -11.52 -13.99
CA SER A 135 -1.56 -10.26 -13.89
C SER A 135 -0.79 -9.29 -13.01
N VAL A 136 -0.56 -8.07 -13.49
CA VAL A 136 0.06 -7.00 -12.72
C VAL A 136 -0.98 -5.91 -12.47
N VAL A 137 -1.16 -5.57 -11.21
CA VAL A 137 -2.03 -4.48 -10.75
C VAL A 137 -1.14 -3.32 -10.29
N LEU A 138 -1.15 -2.24 -11.05
CA LEU A 138 -0.59 -0.96 -10.64
C LEU A 138 -1.63 -0.22 -9.81
N ARG A 139 -1.30 0.01 -8.55
CA ARG A 139 -2.13 0.73 -7.59
C ARG A 139 -1.68 2.18 -7.54
N ASP A 140 -2.65 3.05 -7.58
CA ASP A 140 -2.46 4.48 -7.42
C ASP A 140 -1.93 4.79 -6.01
N ASN A 141 -0.90 5.65 -5.92
CA ASN A 141 -0.35 6.18 -4.67
C ASN A 141 -0.72 7.66 -4.43
N ASP A 142 -1.36 8.32 -5.39
CA ASP A 142 -1.73 9.73 -5.27
C ASP A 142 -2.99 9.94 -4.42
N SER A 143 -3.88 8.94 -4.39
CA SER A 143 -5.06 8.90 -3.53
C SER A 143 -4.76 8.57 -2.06
N GLU A 144 -3.48 8.47 -1.66
CA GLU A 144 -3.04 8.11 -0.31
C GLU A 144 -3.20 9.22 0.73
N PHE A 145 -4.32 9.95 0.68
CA PHE A 145 -4.75 10.87 1.72
C PHE A 145 -4.95 10.16 3.06
N TYR A 146 -5.37 8.91 3.01
CA TYR A 146 -5.50 8.02 4.16
C TYR A 146 -4.18 7.83 4.90
N GLU A 147 -3.11 7.44 4.20
CA GLU A 147 -1.78 7.24 4.78
C GLU A 147 -1.15 8.56 5.20
N LYS A 148 -1.42 9.65 4.45
CA LYS A 148 -1.01 11.00 4.84
C LYS A 148 -1.61 11.41 6.18
N LEU A 149 -2.77 10.92 6.60
CA LEU A 149 -3.32 11.26 7.93
C LEU A 149 -2.67 10.47 9.09
N GLN A 150 -1.89 9.43 8.80
CA GLN A 150 -1.23 8.61 9.81
C GLN A 150 0.05 9.28 10.38
N GLY A 151 0.52 8.77 11.51
CA GLY A 151 1.73 9.24 12.19
C GLY A 151 1.45 9.92 13.52
N VAL A 152 2.44 10.66 14.04
CA VAL A 152 2.34 11.35 15.33
C VAL A 152 1.77 12.75 15.14
N TRP A 153 0.79 13.11 15.96
CA TRP A 153 0.10 14.38 15.92
C TRP A 153 0.06 15.02 17.31
N LYS A 154 0.08 16.35 17.34
CA LYS A 154 -0.26 17.13 18.52
C LYS A 154 -1.75 17.46 18.49
N MET A 155 -2.53 16.80 19.35
CA MET A 155 -3.95 17.06 19.53
C MET A 155 -4.15 18.16 20.57
N LYS A 156 -4.89 19.21 20.23
CA LYS A 156 -5.30 20.29 21.14
C LYS A 156 -6.81 20.35 21.21
N CYS A 157 -7.34 20.63 22.39
CA CYS A 157 -8.76 20.83 22.59
C CYS A 157 -9.03 21.75 23.80
N VAL A 158 -10.28 22.09 24.01
CA VAL A 158 -10.73 22.91 25.14
C VAL A 158 -11.81 22.16 25.90
N THR A 159 -11.67 22.06 27.22
CA THR A 159 -12.73 21.51 28.08
C THR A 159 -14.00 22.35 28.00
N THR A 160 -15.14 21.79 28.37
CA THR A 160 -16.41 22.54 28.44
C THR A 160 -16.38 23.74 29.42
N LYS A 161 -15.37 23.79 30.31
CA LYS A 161 -15.11 24.91 31.23
C LYS A 161 -14.09 25.94 30.71
N GLY A 162 -13.59 25.77 29.48
CA GLY A 162 -12.66 26.72 28.85
C GLY A 162 -11.17 26.46 29.07
N ALA A 163 -10.79 25.43 29.85
CA ALA A 163 -9.38 25.08 30.02
C ALA A 163 -8.83 24.35 28.79
N ALA A 164 -7.67 24.79 28.29
CA ALA A 164 -6.96 24.13 27.18
C ALA A 164 -6.35 22.80 27.64
N GLN A 165 -6.33 21.82 26.74
CA GLN A 165 -5.68 20.52 26.91
C GLN A 165 -4.87 20.18 25.65
N GLU A 166 -3.81 19.40 25.83
CA GLU A 166 -2.94 18.97 24.74
C GLU A 166 -2.43 17.55 24.99
N TRP A 167 -2.43 16.72 23.95
CA TRP A 167 -1.91 15.35 23.97
C TRP A 167 -1.05 15.08 22.74
N SER A 168 -0.02 14.26 22.90
CA SER A 168 0.66 13.62 21.77
C SER A 168 -0.10 12.35 21.44
N VAL A 169 -0.67 12.28 20.24
CA VAL A 169 -1.45 11.14 19.78
C VAL A 169 -0.79 10.49 18.57
N THR A 170 -1.02 9.20 18.38
CA THR A 170 -0.58 8.47 17.19
C THR A 170 -1.81 8.04 16.41
N VAL A 171 -1.81 8.35 15.12
CA VAL A 171 -2.83 7.92 14.17
C VAL A 171 -2.27 6.76 13.35
N THR A 172 -2.99 5.64 13.32
CA THR A 172 -2.67 4.47 12.49
C THR A 172 -3.85 4.12 11.60
N GLY A 173 -3.59 3.49 10.45
CA GLY A 173 -4.63 2.88 9.61
C GLY A 173 -4.71 1.37 9.81
N GLY A 174 -5.74 0.76 9.20
CA GLY A 174 -5.79 -0.67 8.98
C GLY A 174 -4.73 -1.11 7.96
N ASP A 175 -4.30 -2.37 8.06
CA ASP A 175 -3.42 -3.00 7.08
C ASP A 175 -4.07 -3.02 5.70
N GLU A 176 -3.29 -2.87 4.61
CA GLU A 176 -3.82 -2.77 3.24
C GLU A 176 -4.72 -3.95 2.79
N GLU A 177 -4.62 -5.10 3.46
CA GLU A 177 -5.43 -6.30 3.20
C GLU A 177 -6.67 -6.40 4.10
N SER A 178 -6.86 -5.47 5.03
CA SER A 178 -7.99 -5.46 5.96
C SER A 178 -9.17 -4.64 5.41
N GLU A 179 -10.36 -4.96 5.91
CA GLU A 179 -11.59 -4.21 5.62
C GLU A 179 -11.55 -2.77 6.18
N ASP A 180 -10.59 -2.45 7.04
CA ASP A 180 -10.45 -1.12 7.64
C ASP A 180 -9.63 -0.16 6.78
N TYR A 181 -8.80 -0.69 5.86
CA TYR A 181 -7.96 0.14 5.00
C TYR A 181 -8.82 1.09 4.15
N ASN A 182 -8.46 2.37 4.13
CA ASN A 182 -9.25 3.44 3.52
C ASN A 182 -10.66 3.66 4.09
N HIS A 183 -10.97 3.12 5.27
CA HIS A 183 -12.28 3.31 5.93
C HIS A 183 -12.16 3.80 7.38
N TYR A 184 -11.16 3.33 8.12
CA TYR A 184 -10.98 3.69 9.53
C TYR A 184 -9.56 4.11 9.86
N LEU A 185 -9.42 5.15 10.67
CA LEU A 185 -8.17 5.54 11.32
C LEU A 185 -8.33 5.39 12.83
N TYR A 186 -7.24 5.05 13.50
CA TYR A 186 -7.19 4.73 14.91
C TYR A 186 -6.30 5.73 15.63
N VAL A 187 -6.83 6.43 16.65
CA VAL A 187 -6.13 7.48 17.38
C VAL A 187 -5.83 7.01 18.80
N SER A 188 -4.56 6.75 19.09
CA SER A 188 -4.09 6.39 20.42
C SER A 188 -3.37 7.53 21.13
N GLY A 189 -3.26 7.48 22.47
CA GLY A 189 -2.54 8.51 23.25
C GLY A 189 -3.42 9.66 23.77
N MET A 190 -4.73 9.64 23.51
CA MET A 190 -5.66 10.59 24.10
C MET A 190 -5.62 10.51 25.63
N MET A 191 -5.92 11.63 26.32
CA MET A 191 -5.79 11.75 27.78
C MET A 191 -4.37 11.51 28.32
N GLY A 192 -3.35 11.43 27.45
CA GLY A 192 -1.97 11.13 27.83
C GLY A 192 -1.68 9.64 28.04
N TYR A 193 -2.58 8.75 27.60
CA TYR A 193 -2.44 7.30 27.76
C TYR A 193 -2.43 6.59 26.41
N ASP A 194 -1.34 5.89 26.13
CA ASP A 194 -1.10 5.14 24.88
C ASP A 194 -2.12 4.02 24.64
N TRP A 195 -2.67 3.43 25.70
CA TRP A 195 -3.68 2.37 25.64
C TRP A 195 -5.10 2.86 25.36
N THR A 196 -5.33 4.18 25.28
CA THR A 196 -6.62 4.70 24.80
C THR A 196 -6.69 4.58 23.28
N MET A 197 -7.89 4.37 22.73
CA MET A 197 -8.07 4.24 21.29
C MET A 197 -9.40 4.87 20.85
N ALA A 198 -9.34 5.93 20.06
CA ALA A 198 -10.50 6.45 19.35
C ALA A 198 -10.52 5.95 17.90
N VAL A 199 -11.72 5.84 17.32
CA VAL A 199 -11.91 5.50 15.92
C VAL A 199 -12.33 6.77 15.18
N LEU A 200 -11.69 7.02 14.05
CA LEU A 200 -12.12 8.00 13.08
C LEU A 200 -12.57 7.27 11.83
N LYS A 201 -13.76 7.59 11.34
CA LYS A 201 -14.20 7.13 10.03
C LYS A 201 -13.65 8.07 8.97
N TYR A 202 -13.13 7.47 7.91
CA TYR A 202 -12.53 8.15 6.79
C TYR A 202 -13.23 7.71 5.50
N ASP A 203 -13.50 8.68 4.63
CA ASP A 203 -13.98 8.43 3.28
C ASP A 203 -13.31 9.43 2.34
N TYR A 204 -12.99 9.00 1.13
CA TYR A 204 -12.46 9.87 0.10
C TYR A 204 -12.95 9.44 -1.28
N ASP A 205 -13.70 10.33 -1.91
CA ASP A 205 -14.17 10.17 -3.26
C ASP A 205 -13.08 10.62 -4.24
N LYS A 206 -12.48 9.65 -4.92
CA LYS A 206 -11.45 9.88 -5.94
C LYS A 206 -11.95 10.71 -7.13
N ALA A 207 -13.21 10.58 -7.50
CA ALA A 207 -13.80 11.27 -8.65
C ALA A 207 -14.07 12.74 -8.34
N THR A 208 -14.61 13.05 -7.17
CA THR A 208 -14.89 14.44 -6.76
C THR A 208 -13.70 15.11 -6.06
N LYS A 209 -12.68 14.33 -5.68
CA LYS A 209 -11.52 14.76 -4.89
C LYS A 209 -11.93 15.41 -3.56
N GLN A 210 -12.98 14.89 -2.96
CA GLN A 210 -13.50 15.31 -1.66
C GLN A 210 -13.41 14.14 -0.69
N GLY A 211 -13.13 14.42 0.58
CA GLY A 211 -13.19 13.39 1.60
C GLY A 211 -13.74 13.91 2.91
N SER A 212 -14.01 12.98 3.81
CA SER A 212 -14.54 13.24 5.14
C SER A 212 -13.73 12.46 6.19
N LEU A 213 -13.63 13.05 7.39
CA LEU A 213 -13.00 12.43 8.55
C LEU A 213 -13.86 12.80 9.76
N ALA A 214 -14.32 11.83 10.54
CA ALA A 214 -15.17 12.12 11.70
C ALA A 214 -14.85 11.21 12.87
N PHE A 215 -15.01 11.71 14.10
CA PHE A 215 -15.27 10.81 15.23
C PHE A 215 -16.65 10.22 15.02
N ASP A 216 -16.69 8.97 14.57
CA ASP A 216 -17.90 8.19 14.29
C ASP A 216 -17.84 6.88 15.08
N GLU A 217 -18.81 5.98 14.88
CA GLU A 217 -18.98 4.74 15.64
C GLU A 217 -19.10 5.01 17.15
N LEU A 218 -19.58 6.21 17.50
CA LEU A 218 -19.72 6.67 18.87
C LEU A 218 -20.67 5.74 19.63
N GLY A 219 -20.25 5.33 20.83
CA GLY A 219 -20.93 4.33 21.65
C GLY A 219 -20.70 2.87 21.21
N GLY A 220 -20.15 2.63 20.02
CA GLY A 220 -19.98 1.30 19.44
C GLY A 220 -18.72 0.56 19.88
N TYR A 221 -17.72 1.27 20.41
CA TYR A 221 -16.44 0.69 20.82
C TYR A 221 -15.97 1.17 22.20
N LYS A 222 -15.09 0.38 22.83
CA LYS A 222 -14.46 0.73 24.10
C LYS A 222 -13.19 1.54 23.84
N PHE A 223 -13.28 2.85 24.04
CA PHE A 223 -12.15 3.76 23.99
C PHE A 223 -11.07 3.44 25.03
N ALA A 224 -11.53 2.97 26.19
CA ALA A 224 -10.70 2.50 27.29
C ALA A 224 -11.41 1.34 27.98
N ASN A 225 -10.65 0.35 28.44
CA ASN A 225 -11.21 -0.81 29.13
C ASN A 225 -10.34 -1.17 30.34
N GLY A 226 -10.95 -1.66 31.41
CA GLY A 226 -10.19 -2.09 32.59
C GLY A 226 -9.75 -0.94 33.52
N VAL A 227 -10.42 0.22 33.48
CA VAL A 227 -10.04 1.41 34.25
C VAL A 227 -10.91 1.49 35.51
N SER A 228 -10.33 1.82 36.67
CA SER A 228 -11.11 2.10 37.87
C SER A 228 -11.22 3.59 38.11
N PHE A 229 -12.45 4.09 38.19
CA PHE A 229 -12.73 5.49 38.51
C PHE A 229 -13.23 5.70 39.95
N GLY A 230 -13.28 4.64 40.77
CA GLY A 230 -13.80 4.71 42.14
C GLY A 230 -15.32 4.99 42.20
N LEU A 231 -16.05 4.65 41.14
CA LEU A 231 -17.50 4.86 41.02
C LEU A 231 -18.31 3.58 41.36
N GLY A 232 -17.61 2.49 41.68
CA GLY A 232 -18.19 1.15 41.81
C GLY A 232 -18.38 0.47 40.46
N ASN A 233 -18.80 -0.80 40.51
CA ASN A 233 -18.99 -1.64 39.32
C ASN A 233 -17.71 -1.75 38.47
N ASP A 234 -16.58 -1.90 39.16
CA ASP A 234 -15.23 -1.98 38.60
C ASP A 234 -14.90 -3.39 38.05
N PRO A 235 -13.97 -3.50 37.07
CA PRO A 235 -13.37 -2.37 36.37
C PRO A 235 -14.35 -1.74 35.39
N ASN A 236 -14.30 -0.42 35.27
CA ASN A 236 -15.11 0.32 34.32
C ASN A 236 -14.48 0.26 32.91
N TYR A 237 -15.29 0.66 31.93
CA TYR A 237 -14.81 0.99 30.59
C TYR A 237 -15.37 2.34 30.15
N VAL A 238 -14.78 2.91 29.11
CA VAL A 238 -15.16 4.22 28.57
C VAL A 238 -15.51 4.05 27.10
N CYS A 239 -16.61 4.65 26.68
CA CYS A 239 -17.02 4.77 25.29
C CYS A 239 -17.07 6.26 24.92
N LEU A 240 -16.73 6.59 23.67
CA LEU A 240 -16.86 7.96 23.19
C LEU A 240 -18.29 8.23 22.74
N TYR A 241 -18.79 9.42 23.06
CA TYR A 241 -20.09 9.93 22.64
C TYR A 241 -19.97 11.42 22.31
N GLN A 242 -20.90 11.93 21.52
CA GLN A 242 -21.13 13.37 21.45
C GLN A 242 -22.01 13.77 22.66
N SER A 243 -21.59 14.80 23.39
CA SER A 243 -22.35 15.37 24.52
C SER A 243 -23.15 16.59 24.07
N THR A 244 -24.44 16.62 24.41
CA THR A 244 -25.35 17.72 24.10
C THR A 244 -26.11 18.15 25.35
N SER A 245 -26.85 19.26 25.26
CA SER A 245 -27.77 19.69 26.33
C SER A 245 -28.88 18.66 26.65
N GLN A 246 -29.17 17.74 25.72
CA GLN A 246 -30.20 16.71 25.87
C GLN A 246 -29.65 15.36 26.35
N GLY A 247 -28.32 15.21 26.44
CA GLY A 247 -27.65 13.98 26.83
C GLY A 247 -26.57 13.55 25.84
N LEU A 248 -26.18 12.28 25.94
CA LEU A 248 -25.21 11.65 25.04
C LEU A 248 -25.88 11.19 23.75
N THR A 249 -25.24 11.42 22.62
CA THR A 249 -25.68 10.98 21.29
C THR A 249 -24.56 10.25 20.57
N THR A 250 -24.93 9.42 19.59
CA THR A 250 -24.00 8.70 18.70
C THR A 250 -23.77 9.43 17.38
N GLU A 251 -24.33 10.63 17.23
CA GLU A 251 -24.12 11.49 16.07
C GLU A 251 -22.62 11.79 15.87
N PRO A 252 -22.10 11.71 14.63
CA PRO A 252 -20.69 11.95 14.36
C PRO A 252 -20.25 13.37 14.71
N ILE A 253 -18.97 13.52 15.01
CA ILE A 253 -18.29 14.82 15.06
C ILE A 253 -17.40 14.93 13.84
N ASP A 254 -17.90 15.62 12.83
CA ASP A 254 -17.23 15.81 11.56
C ASP A 254 -15.95 16.63 11.71
N GLY A 255 -15.00 16.36 10.84
CA GLY A 255 -13.73 17.04 10.74
C GLY A 255 -13.28 17.20 9.30
N SER A 256 -12.33 18.11 9.13
CA SER A 256 -11.73 18.45 7.85
C SER A 256 -10.21 18.55 8.02
N TRP A 257 -9.49 18.32 6.93
CA TRP A 257 -8.05 18.48 6.89
C TRP A 257 -7.64 19.58 5.92
N SER A 258 -6.48 20.16 6.20
CA SER A 258 -5.79 21.11 5.34
C SER A 258 -5.19 20.43 4.12
N ALA A 259 -5.03 21.17 3.02
CA ALA A 259 -4.52 20.63 1.75
C ALA A 259 -3.11 20.00 1.84
N ASP A 260 -2.30 20.41 2.82
CA ASP A 260 -0.97 19.85 3.08
C ASP A 260 -0.98 18.69 4.08
N PHE A 261 -2.16 18.29 4.56
CA PHE A 261 -2.35 17.22 5.55
C PHE A 261 -1.59 17.47 6.85
N LYS A 262 -1.39 18.73 7.25
CA LYS A 262 -0.68 19.06 8.52
C LYS A 262 -1.58 19.54 9.62
N THR A 263 -2.83 19.85 9.30
CA THR A 263 -3.86 20.27 10.24
C THR A 263 -5.15 19.51 9.98
N VAL A 264 -5.73 18.94 11.03
CA VAL A 264 -7.11 18.42 11.08
C VAL A 264 -7.89 19.27 12.10
N THR A 265 -9.10 19.67 11.75
CA THR A 265 -10.02 20.42 12.61
C THR A 265 -11.38 19.74 12.64
N PHE A 266 -11.85 19.41 13.84
CA PHE A 266 -13.19 18.88 14.07
C PHE A 266 -14.17 20.01 14.39
N ASP A 267 -15.46 19.76 14.18
CA ASP A 267 -16.54 20.73 14.42
C ASP A 267 -16.39 21.35 15.82
N PRO A 268 -16.11 22.67 15.91
CA PRO A 268 -15.79 23.32 17.16
C PRO A 268 -16.98 23.46 18.11
N ASP A 269 -18.21 23.30 17.61
CA ASP A 269 -19.44 23.42 18.39
C ASP A 269 -19.88 22.08 19.00
N LYS A 270 -19.30 20.98 18.55
CA LYS A 270 -19.57 19.64 19.07
C LYS A 270 -18.65 19.30 20.24
N VAL A 271 -19.18 18.56 21.21
CA VAL A 271 -18.45 18.15 22.42
C VAL A 271 -18.23 16.64 22.38
N LEU A 272 -16.98 16.20 22.33
CA LEU A 272 -16.60 14.80 22.50
C LEU A 272 -16.51 14.48 24.00
N ALA A 273 -17.13 13.38 24.42
CA ALA A 273 -17.16 12.95 25.80
C ALA A 273 -16.75 11.47 25.93
N GLY A 274 -15.87 11.18 26.89
CA GLY A 274 -15.59 9.81 27.32
C GLY A 274 -16.54 9.39 28.44
N ALA A 275 -17.67 8.78 28.10
CA ALA A 275 -18.69 8.33 29.06
C ALA A 275 -18.26 7.04 29.77
N ILE A 276 -18.40 6.98 31.10
CA ILE A 276 -17.94 5.87 31.93
C ILE A 276 -19.07 4.88 32.18
N PHE A 277 -18.78 3.59 31.96
CA PHE A 277 -19.70 2.48 32.14
C PHE A 277 -19.14 1.44 33.13
N GLY A 278 -20.02 0.87 33.94
CA GLY A 278 -19.72 -0.27 34.82
C GLY A 278 -19.42 -1.53 34.02
N ALA A 279 -18.82 -2.53 34.67
CA ALA A 279 -18.51 -3.82 34.05
C ALA A 279 -19.75 -4.52 33.46
N ASP A 280 -20.94 -4.25 34.01
CA ASP A 280 -22.24 -4.75 33.54
C ASP A 280 -22.90 -3.91 32.43
N GLY A 281 -22.25 -2.84 31.97
CA GLY A 281 -22.77 -1.93 30.96
C GLY A 281 -23.67 -0.81 31.49
N THR A 282 -23.82 -0.67 32.80
CA THR A 282 -24.54 0.45 33.41
C THR A 282 -23.80 1.75 33.18
N PHE A 283 -24.46 2.77 32.63
CA PHE A 283 -23.88 4.10 32.55
C PHE A 283 -23.72 4.69 33.96
N MET A 284 -22.48 5.00 34.35
CA MET A 284 -22.14 5.46 35.70
C MET A 284 -22.50 6.92 35.95
N ARG A 285 -23.17 7.58 34.99
CA ARG A 285 -23.56 9.00 35.05
C ARG A 285 -22.37 9.94 35.25
N ALA A 286 -21.21 9.52 34.76
CA ALA A 286 -19.96 10.25 34.83
C ALA A 286 -19.25 10.20 33.48
N ALA A 287 -18.47 11.24 33.19
CA ALA A 287 -17.61 11.30 32.03
C ALA A 287 -16.17 11.51 32.52
N TRP A 288 -15.22 10.79 31.91
CA TRP A 288 -13.81 10.97 32.18
C TRP A 288 -13.31 12.32 31.65
N PHE A 289 -13.80 12.73 30.49
CA PHE A 289 -13.54 14.04 29.90
C PHE A 289 -14.73 14.53 29.07
N GLN A 290 -14.80 15.84 28.87
CA GLN A 290 -15.66 16.49 27.90
C GLN A 290 -14.90 17.66 27.27
N VAL A 291 -14.63 17.57 25.97
CA VAL A 291 -13.78 18.50 25.22
C VAL A 291 -14.41 18.88 23.89
N LYS A 292 -14.08 20.07 23.39
CA LYS A 292 -14.52 20.61 22.10
C LYS A 292 -13.38 21.33 21.40
N SER A 293 -13.64 21.84 20.20
CA SER A 293 -12.65 22.57 19.39
C SER A 293 -11.37 21.76 19.22
N ILE A 294 -11.54 20.48 18.86
CA ILE A 294 -10.45 19.53 18.72
C ILE A 294 -9.72 19.84 17.42
N THR A 295 -8.41 19.98 17.51
CA THR A 295 -7.51 20.18 16.38
C THR A 295 -6.32 19.23 16.51
N MET A 296 -5.79 18.76 15.40
CA MET A 296 -4.55 17.98 15.36
C MET A 296 -3.58 18.66 14.40
N THR A 297 -2.34 18.83 14.83
CA THR A 297 -1.28 19.47 14.03
C THR A 297 0.02 18.66 14.04
N ARG A 298 0.78 18.71 12.95
CA ARG A 298 2.11 18.09 12.83
C ARG A 298 3.09 18.95 12.03
#